data_AF-A0A537RW50-F1
#
_entry.id   AF-A0A537RW50-F1
#
_cell.length_a   1.000
_cell.length_b   1.000
_cell.length_c   1.000
_cell.angle_alpha   90.00
_cell.angle_beta   90.00
_cell.angle_gamma   90.00
#
_symmetry.space_group_name_H-M   'P 1'
#
loop_
_entity.id
_entity.type
_entity.pdbx_description
1 polymer ?
#
loop_
_entity_poly.entity_id
_entity_poly.type
_entity_poly.pdbx_seq_one_letter_code
_entity_poly.pdbx_strand_id
1 'polypeptide(L)'
;FVPPSEVLAVAEHMRATPFDAPDAVWNDRGDKCTFDVMVEELGLATDALSRLAMIVRGADTGRLDLTPQSAGLLATSLGYSRMHRDDLAQLEAAMSLYDALYRWCRDATQEMHG
;
A
#
# COMPACT_ATOMS: atom_id res chain seq x y z
N PHE A 1 -1.13 7.83 16.66
CA PHE A 1 0.29 7.58 16.36
C PHE A 1 0.98 6.97 17.57
N VAL A 2 1.79 5.93 17.38
CA VAL A 2 2.58 5.24 18.42
C VAL A 2 4.05 5.23 17.96
N PRO A 3 5.04 5.57 18.81
CA PRO A 3 6.44 5.50 18.43
C PRO A 3 6.85 4.09 17.98
N PRO A 4 7.72 3.92 16.97
CA PRO A 4 8.08 2.59 16.43
C PRO A 4 8.54 1.57 17.50
N SER A 5 9.31 2.02 18.49
CA SER A 5 9.79 1.18 19.60
C SER A 5 8.70 0.70 20.55
N GLU A 6 7.52 1.32 20.53
CA GLU A 6 6.39 1.01 21.41
C GLU A 6 5.29 0.22 20.70
N VAL A 7 5.35 0.08 19.38
CA VAL A 7 4.28 -0.53 18.57
C VAL A 7 3.93 -1.94 19.03
N LEU A 8 4.92 -2.80 19.29
CA LEU A 8 4.67 -4.17 19.73
C LEU A 8 3.99 -4.23 21.11
N ALA A 9 4.48 -3.44 22.07
CA ALA A 9 3.93 -3.41 23.42
C ALA A 9 2.48 -2.89 23.43
N VAL A 10 2.21 -1.85 22.63
CA VAL A 10 0.85 -1.32 22.45
C VAL A 10 -0.04 -2.33 21.74
N ALA A 11 0.46 -3.01 20.70
CA ALA A 11 -0.30 -4.03 19.99
C ALA A 11 -0.69 -5.21 20.89
N GLU A 12 0.23 -5.68 21.74
CA GLU A 12 -0.06 -6.71 22.74
C GLU A 12 -1.15 -6.24 23.72
N HIS A 13 -1.01 -5.04 24.28
CA HIS A 13 -1.95 -4.49 25.24
C HIS A 13 -3.36 -4.29 24.63
N MET A 14 -3.42 -3.80 23.40
CA MET A 14 -4.67 -3.51 22.69
C MET A 14 -5.25 -4.71 21.95
N ARG A 15 -4.57 -5.87 21.96
CA ARG A 15 -4.88 -7.04 21.12
C ARG A 15 -5.02 -6.67 19.63
N ALA A 16 -4.17 -5.76 19.18
CA ALA A 16 -4.11 -5.31 17.80
C ALA A 16 -3.05 -6.10 17.03
N THR A 17 -3.18 -6.14 15.71
CA THR A 17 -2.17 -6.72 14.82
C THR A 17 -1.23 -5.60 14.36
N PRO A 18 0.05 -5.59 14.76
CA PRO A 18 0.99 -4.57 14.33
C PRO A 18 1.34 -4.75 12.85
N PHE A 19 1.52 -3.64 12.14
CA PHE A 19 1.99 -3.60 10.76
C PHE A 19 2.95 -2.43 10.56
N ASP A 20 3.85 -2.55 9.58
CA ASP A 20 4.82 -1.52 9.18
C ASP A 20 5.68 -1.01 10.35
N ALA A 21 6.16 -1.95 11.17
CA ALA A 21 6.98 -1.67 12.33
C ALA A 21 8.05 -2.75 12.52
N PRO A 22 9.20 -2.43 13.16
CA PRO A 22 10.23 -3.42 13.47
C PRO A 22 9.63 -4.63 14.19
N ASP A 23 10.05 -5.83 13.77
CA ASP A 23 9.63 -7.13 14.31
C ASP A 23 8.11 -7.44 14.17
N ALA A 24 7.33 -6.61 13.47
CA ALA A 24 5.94 -6.94 13.13
C ALA A 24 5.87 -8.04 12.06
N VAL A 25 4.86 -8.92 12.18
CA VAL A 25 4.61 -10.00 11.20
C VAL A 25 4.33 -9.42 9.80
N TRP A 26 3.58 -8.32 9.78
CA TRP A 26 3.25 -7.53 8.60
C TRP A 26 4.26 -6.40 8.44
N ASN A 27 5.45 -6.74 8.00
CA ASN A 27 6.49 -5.77 7.68
C ASN A 27 7.07 -6.07 6.30
N ASP A 28 7.83 -5.13 5.76
CA ASP A 28 8.60 -5.33 4.54
C ASP A 28 9.57 -6.53 4.66
N ARG A 29 9.84 -7.20 3.53
CA ARG A 29 10.72 -8.37 3.47
C ARG A 29 11.59 -8.34 2.22
N GLY A 30 12.86 -8.01 2.41
CA GLY A 30 13.80 -7.84 1.29
C GLY A 30 13.32 -6.72 0.39
N ASP A 31 12.98 -7.04 -0.85
CA ASP A 31 12.46 -6.06 -1.81
C ASP A 31 10.94 -5.87 -1.76
N LYS A 32 10.22 -6.62 -0.92
CA LYS A 32 8.75 -6.58 -0.85
C LYS A 32 8.29 -5.57 0.18
N CYS A 33 7.33 -4.72 -0.18
CA CYS A 33 6.68 -3.83 0.79
C CYS A 33 5.67 -4.61 1.65
N THR A 34 5.14 -4.00 2.71
CA THR A 34 4.14 -4.63 3.59
C THR A 34 2.90 -5.13 2.81
N PHE A 35 2.49 -4.42 1.75
CA PHE A 35 1.37 -4.85 0.89
C PHE A 35 1.66 -6.14 0.12
N ASP A 36 2.88 -6.30 -0.42
CA ASP A 36 3.29 -7.55 -1.06
C ASP A 36 3.21 -8.73 -0.08
N VAL A 37 3.71 -8.52 1.15
CA VAL A 37 3.70 -9.55 2.19
C VAL A 37 2.28 -9.94 2.57
N MET A 38 1.36 -8.98 2.66
CA MET A 38 -0.06 -9.27 2.88
C MET A 38 -0.68 -10.08 1.74
N VAL A 39 -0.40 -9.74 0.48
CA VAL A 39 -0.92 -10.49 -0.67
C VAL A 39 -0.45 -11.95 -0.64
N GLU A 40 0.81 -12.19 -0.26
CA GLU A 40 1.39 -13.53 -0.22
C GLU A 40 0.89 -14.36 0.95
N GLU A 41 1.02 -13.86 2.18
CA GLU A 41 0.69 -14.61 3.39
C GLU A 41 -0.81 -14.86 3.55
N LEU A 42 -1.66 -13.98 2.98
CA LEU A 42 -3.11 -14.17 2.98
C LEU A 42 -3.59 -15.02 1.79
N GLY A 43 -2.70 -15.47 0.90
CA GLY A 43 -3.06 -16.29 -0.25
C GLY A 43 -3.89 -15.57 -1.30
N LEU A 44 -3.68 -14.26 -1.48
CA LEU A 44 -4.45 -13.38 -2.37
C LEU A 44 -3.80 -13.17 -3.74
N ALA A 45 -2.77 -13.94 -4.08
CA ALA A 45 -1.95 -13.78 -5.29
C ALA A 45 -2.72 -14.10 -6.58
N THR A 46 -3.52 -13.13 -7.05
CA THR A 46 -4.11 -13.11 -8.40
C THR A 46 -3.25 -12.25 -9.33
N ASP A 47 -3.39 -12.39 -10.65
CA ASP A 47 -2.67 -11.54 -11.61
C ASP A 47 -2.92 -10.04 -11.38
N ALA A 48 -4.17 -9.68 -11.06
CA ALA A 48 -4.56 -8.30 -10.81
C ALA A 48 -3.91 -7.75 -9.53
N LEU A 49 -3.95 -8.50 -8.42
CA LEU A 49 -3.31 -8.09 -7.17
C LEU A 49 -1.78 -8.10 -7.27
N SER A 50 -1.20 -9.01 -8.04
CA SER A 50 0.25 -9.04 -8.28
C SER A 50 0.72 -7.80 -9.04
N ARG A 51 -0.04 -7.34 -10.04
CA ARG A 51 0.23 -6.06 -10.74
C ARG A 51 0.11 -4.88 -9.79
N LEU A 52 -0.99 -4.81 -9.02
CA LEU A 52 -1.18 -3.74 -8.05
C LEU A 52 -0.05 -3.72 -7.02
N ALA A 53 0.40 -4.88 -6.54
CA ALA A 53 1.49 -4.99 -5.59
C ALA A 53 2.81 -4.44 -6.14
N MET A 54 3.14 -4.67 -7.41
CA MET A 54 4.30 -4.03 -8.05
C MET A 54 4.19 -2.50 -8.11
N ILE A 55 3.00 -1.97 -8.41
CA ILE A 55 2.78 -0.51 -8.46
C ILE A 55 3.00 0.09 -7.07
N VAL A 56 2.36 -0.50 -6.05
CA VAL A 56 2.47 -0.07 -4.64
C VAL A 56 3.91 -0.17 -4.16
N ARG A 57 4.58 -1.31 -4.41
CA ARG A 57 5.99 -1.50 -4.06
C ARG A 57 6.88 -0.42 -4.66
N GLY A 58 6.69 -0.06 -5.92
CA GLY A 58 7.48 0.98 -6.56
C GLY A 58 7.26 2.36 -5.92
N ALA A 59 6.02 2.68 -5.56
CA ALA A 59 5.69 3.93 -4.88
C ALA A 59 6.22 3.98 -3.43
N ASP A 60 6.04 2.90 -2.67
CA ASP A 60 6.39 2.78 -1.26
C ASP A 60 7.92 2.73 -1.04
N THR A 61 8.63 1.98 -1.88
CA THR A 61 10.10 1.81 -1.77
C THR A 61 10.92 2.87 -2.53
N GLY A 62 10.26 3.84 -3.18
CA GLY A 62 10.92 4.87 -3.99
C GLY A 62 11.53 4.37 -5.31
N ARG A 63 11.32 3.10 -5.69
CA ARG A 63 11.71 2.51 -6.98
C ARG A 63 10.66 2.84 -8.05
N LEU A 64 10.59 4.12 -8.41
CA LEU A 64 9.55 4.66 -9.29
C LEU A 64 9.61 4.13 -10.73
N ASP A 65 10.73 3.53 -11.12
CA ASP A 65 10.94 2.86 -12.41
C ASP A 65 10.41 1.43 -12.45
N LEU A 66 10.00 0.85 -11.31
CA LEU A 66 9.44 -0.51 -11.25
C LEU A 66 8.16 -0.65 -12.09
N THR A 67 7.30 0.36 -12.09
CA THR A 67 6.19 0.49 -13.04
C THR A 67 6.00 1.96 -13.41
N PRO A 68 5.56 2.28 -14.65
CA PRO A 68 5.21 3.65 -15.02
C PRO A 68 4.17 4.30 -14.08
N GLN A 69 3.31 3.49 -13.45
CA GLN A 69 2.25 3.93 -12.56
C GLN A 69 2.76 4.31 -11.15
N SER A 70 3.93 3.82 -10.74
CA SER A 70 4.46 4.03 -9.38
C SER A 70 4.69 5.50 -9.05
N ALA A 71 5.25 6.28 -9.97
CA ALA A 71 5.44 7.73 -9.78
C ALA A 71 4.10 8.47 -9.64
N GLY A 72 3.09 8.07 -10.41
CA GLY A 72 1.74 8.62 -10.33
C GLY A 72 1.08 8.33 -8.99
N LEU A 73 1.14 7.08 -8.53
CA LEU A 73 0.62 6.70 -7.22
C LEU A 73 1.31 7.48 -6.09
N LEU A 74 2.64 7.60 -6.09
CA LEU A 74 3.35 8.40 -5.09
C LEU A 74 2.90 9.87 -5.10
N ALA A 75 2.82 10.49 -6.28
CA ALA A 75 2.40 11.89 -6.40
C ALA A 75 0.98 12.10 -5.87
N THR A 76 0.05 11.22 -6.20
CA THR A 76 -1.33 11.29 -5.71
C THR A 76 -1.43 11.05 -4.21
N SER A 77 -0.70 10.07 -3.67
CA SER A 77 -0.67 9.78 -2.22
C SER A 77 -0.16 10.96 -1.40
N LEU A 78 0.94 11.60 -1.84
CA LEU A 78 1.45 12.82 -1.23
C LEU A 78 0.48 14.00 -1.37
N GLY A 79 -0.27 14.07 -2.46
CA GLY A 79 -1.35 15.04 -2.64
C GLY A 79 -2.45 14.88 -1.60
N TYR A 80 -2.96 13.66 -1.43
CA TYR A 80 -3.95 13.35 -0.39
C TYR A 80 -3.46 13.69 1.01
N SER A 81 -2.19 13.41 1.33
CA SER A 81 -1.62 13.74 2.64
C SER A 81 -1.45 15.24 2.90
N ARG A 82 -1.53 16.08 1.86
CA ARG A 82 -1.55 17.54 1.98
C ARG A 82 -2.97 18.10 2.00
N MET A 83 -3.91 17.41 1.38
CA MET A 83 -5.34 17.78 1.38
C MET A 83 -6.03 17.46 2.71
N HIS A 84 -5.63 16.37 3.36
CA HIS A 84 -6.27 15.88 4.58
C HIS A 84 -5.25 15.86 5.73
N ARG A 85 -5.60 16.52 6.84
CA ARG A 85 -4.80 16.47 8.09
C ARG A 85 -5.19 15.31 9.00
N ASP A 86 -6.35 14.73 8.76
CA ASP A 86 -6.89 13.60 9.52
C ASP A 86 -6.66 12.32 8.72
N ASP A 87 -5.98 11.35 9.34
CA ASP A 87 -5.56 10.12 8.68
C ASP A 87 -6.74 9.26 8.23
N LEU A 88 -7.85 9.26 8.98
CA LEU A 88 -9.04 8.47 8.62
C LEU A 88 -9.75 9.11 7.43
N ALA A 89 -9.88 10.43 7.42
CA ALA A 89 -10.46 11.14 6.28
C ALA A 89 -9.59 10.99 5.02
N GLN A 90 -8.26 11.00 5.17
CA GLN A 90 -7.33 10.73 4.07
C GLN A 90 -7.51 9.30 3.53
N LEU A 91 -7.56 8.31 4.44
CA LEU A 91 -7.73 6.90 4.08
C LEU A 91 -9.03 6.72 3.30
N GLU A 92 -10.15 7.20 3.81
CA GLU A 92 -11.46 7.12 3.16
C GLU A 92 -11.45 7.74 1.76
N ALA A 93 -10.86 8.94 1.62
CA ALA A 93 -10.75 9.61 0.33
C ALA A 93 -9.87 8.84 -0.67
N ALA A 94 -8.78 8.21 -0.19
CA ALA A 94 -7.85 7.48 -1.02
C ALA A 94 -8.32 6.04 -1.37
N MET A 95 -9.28 5.45 -0.65
CA MET A 95 -9.76 4.08 -0.94
C MET A 95 -10.23 3.94 -2.39
N SER A 96 -10.95 4.94 -2.90
CA SER A 96 -11.44 4.94 -4.28
C SER A 96 -10.32 4.89 -5.34
N LEU A 97 -9.15 5.47 -5.04
CA LEU A 97 -7.98 5.39 -5.92
C LEU A 97 -7.46 3.96 -6.02
N TYR A 98 -7.34 3.25 -4.89
CA TYR A 98 -6.89 1.86 -4.87
C TYR A 98 -7.90 0.93 -5.56
N ASP A 99 -9.21 1.17 -5.37
CA ASP A 99 -10.25 0.44 -6.10
C ASP A 99 -10.16 0.65 -7.62
N ALA A 100 -9.94 1.89 -8.06
CA ALA A 100 -9.76 2.23 -9.47
C ALA A 100 -8.49 1.58 -10.06
N LEU A 101 -7.37 1.64 -9.34
CA LEU A 101 -6.11 0.99 -9.74
C LEU A 101 -6.25 -0.53 -9.80
N TYR A 102 -6.93 -1.13 -8.84
CA TYR A 102 -7.23 -2.56 -8.86
C TYR A 102 -8.07 -2.94 -10.09
N ARG A 103 -9.15 -2.19 -10.37
CA ARG A 103 -9.99 -2.42 -11.56
C ARG A 103 -9.19 -2.25 -12.84
N TRP A 104 -8.30 -1.27 -12.90
CA TRP A 104 -7.40 -1.10 -14.03
C TRP A 104 -6.45 -2.30 -14.20
N CYS A 105 -5.81 -2.76 -13.11
CA CYS A 105 -4.93 -3.92 -13.12
C CYS A 105 -5.64 -5.22 -13.55
N ARG A 106 -6.94 -5.32 -13.26
CA ARG A 106 -7.77 -6.49 -13.57
C ARG A 106 -8.21 -6.50 -15.03
N ASP A 107 -8.80 -5.40 -15.51
CA ASP A 107 -9.60 -5.42 -16.75
C ASP A 107 -9.21 -4.34 -17.78
N ALA A 108 -8.38 -3.35 -17.46
CA ALA A 108 -8.19 -2.16 -18.32
C ALA A 108 -6.73 -1.83 -18.65
N THR A 109 -5.78 -2.74 -18.40
CA THR A 109 -4.34 -2.47 -18.67
C THR A 109 -3.99 -2.22 -20.13
N GLN A 110 -4.86 -2.62 -21.07
CA GLN A 110 -4.68 -2.43 -22.52
C GLN A 110 -5.54 -1.30 -23.09
N GLU A 111 -6.37 -0.67 -22.27
CA GLU A 111 -7.29 0.37 -22.69
C GLU A 111 -6.56 1.72 -22.72
N MET A 112 -6.69 2.45 -23.82
CA MET A 112 -6.39 3.88 -23.86
C MET A 112 -7.72 4.61 -23.85
N HIS A 113 -7.88 5.60 -22.97
CA HIS A 113 -9.05 6.47 -23.01
C HIS A 113 -9.02 7.24 -24.33
N GLY A 114 -9.97 6.93 -25.21
CA GLY A 114 -10.13 7.54 -26.54
C GLY A 114 -10.89 8.84 -26.51
#